data_AF-A0A940F2M5-F1
#
_entry.id   AF-A0A940F2M5-F1
#
_cell.length_a   1.000
_cell.length_b   1.000
_cell.length_c   1.000
_cell.angle_alpha   90.00
_cell.angle_beta   90.00
_cell.angle_gamma   90.00
#
_symmetry.space_group_name_H-M   'P 1'
#
loop_
_entity.id
_entity.type
_entity.pdbx_description
1 polymer ?
#
loop_
_entity_poly.entity_id
_entity_poly.type
_entity_poly.pdbx_seq_one_letter_code
_entity_poly.pdbx_strand_id
1 'polypeptide(L)'
;MEPSLLVLWPSDEALSEANTRSHLADGRVVGWYGDPGHVIDAELADQPVPPALAARYGAEDFWGRWTRTECAAKAADLPIALWLREHGLDAGIGETHQLDGVTVSVARTPCSRSTSGPRPGAARTRR
;
A
#
# COMPACT_ATOMS: atom_id res chain seq x y z
N MET A 1 10.94 -15.77 10.60
CA MET A 1 11.07 -15.35 9.19
C MET A 1 11.25 -13.85 9.27
N GLU A 2 12.41 -13.34 8.87
CA GLU A 2 12.70 -11.90 8.94
C GLU A 2 11.64 -11.12 8.14
N PRO A 3 11.18 -9.96 8.62
CA PRO A 3 10.24 -9.15 7.86
C PRO A 3 10.87 -8.79 6.51
N SER A 4 10.14 -9.02 5.42
CA SER A 4 10.62 -8.70 4.06
C SER A 4 10.55 -7.20 3.74
N LEU A 5 10.72 -6.35 4.76
CA LEU A 5 10.68 -4.90 4.70
C LEU A 5 12.03 -4.34 5.14
N LEU A 6 12.56 -3.41 4.37
CA LEU A 6 13.78 -2.67 4.73
C LEU A 6 13.55 -1.17 4.53
N VAL A 7 14.13 -0.36 5.42
CA VAL A 7 14.18 1.10 5.30
C VAL A 7 15.56 1.49 4.77
N LEU A 8 15.61 2.15 3.62
CA LEU A 8 16.83 2.44 2.87
C LEU A 8 16.86 3.91 2.43
N TRP A 9 18.03 4.42 2.02
CA TRP A 9 18.14 5.69 1.31
C TRP A 9 17.87 5.51 -0.19
N PRO A 10 17.32 6.51 -0.91
CA PRO A 10 16.96 6.40 -2.34
C PRO A 10 18.08 5.97 -3.28
N SER A 11 19.34 6.17 -2.90
CA SER A 11 20.52 5.78 -3.69
C SER A 11 21.06 4.39 -3.36
N ASP A 12 20.41 3.65 -2.46
CA ASP A 12 20.82 2.31 -2.08
C ASP A 12 20.50 1.32 -3.22
N GLU A 13 21.51 0.56 -3.67
CA GLU A 13 21.34 -0.43 -4.76
C GLU A 13 20.28 -1.47 -4.41
N ALA A 14 20.13 -1.81 -3.12
CA ALA A 14 19.13 -2.76 -2.68
C ALA A 14 17.70 -2.34 -3.06
N LEU A 15 17.41 -1.05 -3.30
CA LEU A 15 16.08 -0.61 -3.72
C LEU A 15 15.67 -1.15 -5.10
N SER A 16 16.61 -1.50 -5.99
CA SER A 16 16.27 -2.04 -7.32
C SER A 16 15.50 -3.35 -7.23
N GLU A 17 15.77 -4.16 -6.19
CA GLU A 17 15.18 -5.48 -5.99
C GLU A 17 13.83 -5.44 -5.25
N ALA A 18 13.39 -4.26 -4.80
CA ALA A 18 12.11 -4.12 -4.12
C ALA A 18 10.93 -4.27 -5.10
N ASN A 19 10.00 -5.16 -4.77
CA ASN A 19 8.76 -5.42 -5.53
C ASN A 19 7.78 -4.23 -5.48
N THR A 20 7.78 -3.49 -4.36
CA THR A 20 7.04 -2.23 -4.20
C THR A 20 7.73 -1.35 -3.17
N ARG A 21 7.46 -0.04 -3.21
CA ARG A 21 8.17 0.98 -2.43
C ARG A 21 7.20 1.99 -1.83
N SER A 22 7.56 2.55 -0.68
CA SER A 22 6.91 3.73 -0.08
C SER A 22 7.95 4.78 0.27
N HIS A 23 7.72 6.03 -0.10
CA HIS A 23 8.65 7.14 0.13
C HIS A 23 8.24 7.91 1.37
N LEU A 24 9.21 8.17 2.25
CA LEU A 24 9.02 8.91 3.49
C LEU A 24 9.34 10.39 3.33
N ALA A 25 8.76 11.23 4.19
CA ALA A 25 8.93 12.67 4.15
C ALA A 25 10.37 13.15 4.38
N ASP A 26 11.21 12.35 5.05
CA ASP A 26 12.62 12.63 5.30
C ASP A 26 13.56 12.17 4.17
N GLY A 27 12.99 11.65 3.08
CA GLY A 27 13.71 11.17 1.91
C GLY A 27 14.08 9.69 1.98
N ARG A 28 13.90 8.98 3.10
CA ARG A 28 14.07 7.52 3.14
C ARG A 28 12.99 6.81 2.32
N VAL A 29 13.24 5.54 2.00
CA VAL A 29 12.34 4.69 1.22
C VAL A 29 12.20 3.35 1.93
N VAL A 30 10.97 2.89 2.11
CA VAL A 30 10.68 1.52 2.54
C VAL A 30 10.49 0.65 1.31
N GLY A 31 11.25 -0.44 1.22
CA GLY A 31 11.13 -1.44 0.16
C GLY A 31 10.52 -2.75 0.67
N TRP A 32 9.64 -3.36 -0.13
CA TRP A 32 9.13 -4.72 0.07
C TRP A 32 9.88 -5.73 -0.81
N TYR A 33 10.47 -6.74 -0.19
CA TYR A 33 11.29 -7.78 -0.80
C TYR A 33 10.66 -9.18 -0.71
N GLY A 34 9.45 -9.27 -0.16
CA GLY A 34 8.70 -10.53 -0.10
C GLY A 34 7.98 -10.79 -1.42
N ASP A 35 6.99 -11.69 -1.40
CA ASP A 35 6.29 -12.09 -2.61
C ASP A 35 5.65 -10.90 -3.37
N PRO A 36 5.62 -10.93 -4.71
CA PRO A 36 4.93 -9.91 -5.50
C PRO A 36 3.40 -9.93 -5.24
N GLY A 37 2.71 -8.88 -5.68
CA GLY A 37 1.26 -8.73 -5.49
C GLY A 37 0.86 -8.15 -4.12
N HIS A 38 1.79 -7.46 -3.46
CA HIS A 38 1.53 -6.69 -2.26
C HIS A 38 1.60 -5.19 -2.56
N VAL A 39 0.83 -4.41 -1.83
CA VAL A 39 0.99 -2.96 -1.69
C VAL A 39 1.51 -2.66 -0.30
N ILE A 40 2.31 -1.60 -0.21
CA ILE A 40 2.78 -1.07 1.07
C ILE A 40 2.51 0.42 1.16
N ASP A 41 2.40 0.89 2.39
CA ASP A 41 2.45 2.30 2.73
C ASP A 41 3.22 2.49 4.02
N ALA A 42 3.95 3.61 4.12
CA ALA A 42 4.85 3.87 5.23
C ALA A 42 4.84 5.35 5.59
N GLU A 43 4.82 5.63 6.89
CA GLU A 43 4.86 6.98 7.45
C GLU A 43 5.81 7.05 8.63
N LEU A 44 6.44 8.22 8.83
CA LEU A 44 7.26 8.47 10.01
C LEU A 44 6.37 8.42 11.25
N ALA A 45 6.71 7.57 12.22
CA ALA A 45 5.86 7.29 13.37
C ALA A 45 5.71 8.49 14.32
N ASP A 46 6.72 9.36 14.35
CA ASP A 46 6.79 10.54 15.22
C ASP A 46 6.34 11.83 14.55
N GLN A 47 5.97 11.79 13.27
CA GLN A 47 5.52 13.00 12.58
C GLN A 47 4.16 13.46 13.14
N PRO A 48 3.95 14.78 13.27
CA PRO A 48 2.71 15.31 13.83
C PRO A 48 1.53 14.99 12.91
N VAL A 49 0.43 14.51 13.50
CA VAL A 49 -0.83 14.30 12.75
C VAL A 49 -1.38 15.65 12.29
N PRO A 50 -1.71 15.83 11.00
CA PRO A 50 -2.30 17.07 10.51
C PRO A 50 -3.57 17.43 11.30
N PRO A 51 -3.69 18.66 11.87
CA PRO A 51 -4.79 19.01 12.76
C PRO A 51 -6.19 18.80 12.16
N ALA A 52 -6.36 19.07 10.86
CA ALA A 52 -7.63 18.86 10.16
C ALA A 52 -8.02 17.36 10.09
N LEU A 53 -7.04 16.46 9.93
CA LEU A 53 -7.28 15.02 9.92
C LEU A 53 -7.50 14.49 11.34
N ALA A 54 -6.74 14.98 12.32
CA ALA A 54 -6.94 14.65 13.73
C ALA A 54 -8.34 15.06 14.22
N ALA A 55 -8.81 16.26 13.85
CA ALA A 55 -10.15 16.73 14.21
C ALA A 55 -11.27 15.88 13.58
N ARG A 56 -11.01 15.31 12.39
CA ARG A 56 -12.01 14.52 11.66
C ARG A 56 -12.01 13.04 12.06
N TYR A 57 -10.85 12.46 12.32
CA TYR A 57 -10.68 11.01 12.47
C TYR A 57 -10.04 10.58 13.79
N GLY A 58 -9.72 11.53 14.69
CA GLY A 58 -8.97 11.28 15.91
C GLY A 58 -7.47 11.07 15.66
N ALA A 59 -6.66 11.19 16.71
CA ALA A 59 -5.19 11.05 16.63
C ALA A 59 -4.68 9.69 17.14
N GLU A 60 -5.51 8.92 17.82
CA GLU A 60 -5.14 7.60 18.34
C GLU A 60 -4.85 6.63 17.17
N ASP A 61 -3.72 5.92 17.26
CA ASP A 61 -3.19 5.02 16.22
C ASP A 61 -3.29 5.62 14.79
N PHE A 62 -3.11 6.93 14.65
CA PHE A 62 -3.42 7.60 13.38
C PHE A 62 -2.58 7.03 12.23
N TRP A 63 -1.27 6.90 12.41
CA TRP A 63 -0.37 6.40 11.37
C TRP A 63 -0.61 4.93 11.02
N GLY A 64 -1.00 4.10 12.00
CA GLY A 64 -1.39 2.72 11.74
C GLY A 64 -2.65 2.65 10.88
N ARG A 65 -3.68 3.42 11.22
CA ARG A 65 -4.93 3.50 10.44
C ARG A 65 -4.71 4.12 9.06
N TRP A 66 -3.90 5.18 8.98
CA TRP A 66 -3.55 5.88 7.75
C TRP A 66 -2.87 4.95 6.75
N THR A 67 -1.78 4.29 7.17
CA THR A 67 -1.01 3.40 6.27
C THR A 67 -1.84 2.20 5.78
N ARG A 68 -2.71 1.63 6.63
CA ARG A 68 -3.68 0.59 6.19
C ARG A 68 -4.70 1.13 5.18
N THR A 69 -5.12 2.38 5.33
CA THR A 69 -6.07 3.04 4.42
C THR A 69 -5.43 3.36 3.08
N GLU A 70 -4.20 3.86 3.07
CA GLU A 70 -3.40 4.05 1.85
C GLU A 70 -3.18 2.71 1.12
N CYS A 71 -2.93 1.61 1.85
CA CYS A 71 -2.90 0.27 1.25
C CYS A 71 -4.23 -0.09 0.57
N ALA A 72 -5.36 0.21 1.20
CA ALA A 72 -6.68 -0.06 0.61
C ALA A 72 -6.92 0.78 -0.66
N ALA A 73 -6.61 2.07 -0.60
CA ALA A 73 -6.70 2.98 -1.74
C ALA A 73 -5.80 2.55 -2.92
N LYS A 74 -4.54 2.21 -2.64
CA LYS A 74 -3.58 1.68 -3.62
C LYS A 74 -4.05 0.37 -4.24
N ALA A 75 -4.56 -0.56 -3.43
CA ALA A 75 -5.07 -1.84 -3.93
C ALA A 75 -6.32 -1.69 -4.82
N ALA A 76 -7.10 -0.63 -4.62
CA ALA A 76 -8.25 -0.27 -5.44
C ALA A 76 -7.91 0.66 -6.62
N ASP A 77 -6.65 1.07 -6.77
CA ASP A 77 -6.20 2.08 -7.75
C ASP A 77 -6.96 3.41 -7.64
N LEU A 78 -7.16 3.88 -6.40
CA LEU A 78 -7.85 5.13 -6.10
C LEU A 78 -6.92 6.11 -5.38
N PRO A 79 -7.04 7.43 -5.65
CA PRO A 79 -6.42 8.44 -4.80
C PRO A 79 -6.96 8.38 -3.37
N ILE A 80 -6.09 8.55 -2.36
CA ILE A 80 -6.48 8.50 -0.95
C ILE A 80 -7.62 9.47 -0.59
N ALA A 81 -7.65 10.66 -1.21
CA ALA A 81 -8.70 11.64 -0.97
C ALA A 81 -10.08 11.13 -1.43
N LEU A 82 -10.13 10.36 -2.52
CA LEU A 82 -11.36 9.73 -3.00
C LEU A 82 -11.79 8.61 -2.07
N TRP A 83 -10.84 7.77 -1.63
CA TRP A 83 -11.09 6.71 -0.65
C TRP A 83 -11.66 7.25 0.66
N LEU A 84 -11.00 8.25 1.26
CA LEU A 84 -11.44 8.87 2.52
C LEU A 84 -12.84 9.48 2.44
N ARG A 85 -13.22 9.98 1.26
CA ARG A 85 -14.57 10.52 1.03
C ARG A 85 -15.63 9.43 1.04
N GLU A 86 -15.32 8.26 0.49
CA GLU A 86 -16.28 7.18 0.26
C GLU A 86 -16.33 6.16 1.41
N HIS A 87 -15.20 5.92 2.06
CA HIS A 87 -15.03 4.84 3.04
C HIS A 87 -14.50 5.32 4.41
N GLY A 88 -13.83 6.47 4.47
CA GLY A 88 -13.21 6.98 5.69
C GLY A 88 -11.88 6.29 6.05
N LEU A 89 -11.35 6.61 7.24
CA LEU A 89 -10.02 6.18 7.71
C LEU A 89 -9.99 4.76 8.32
N ASP A 90 -11.12 4.22 8.75
CA ASP A 90 -11.15 2.92 9.42
C ASP A 90 -11.38 1.75 8.44
N ALA A 91 -11.55 2.05 7.15
CA ALA A 91 -11.72 1.08 6.08
C ALA A 91 -10.37 0.60 5.48
N GLY A 92 -9.29 0.60 6.27
CA GLY A 92 -7.98 0.14 5.83
C GLY A 92 -7.85 -1.40 5.77
N ILE A 93 -6.81 -1.88 5.09
CA ILE A 93 -6.48 -3.31 4.98
C ILE A 93 -5.01 -3.55 5.33
N GLY A 94 -4.68 -4.81 5.61
CA GLY A 94 -3.31 -5.26 5.81
C GLY A 94 -2.85 -5.26 7.27
N GLU A 95 -1.63 -5.73 7.45
CA GLU A 95 -0.92 -5.80 8.73
C GLU A 95 0.00 -4.60 8.87
N THR A 96 0.17 -4.10 10.10
CA THR A 96 1.03 -2.94 10.40
C THR A 96 2.26 -3.39 11.20
N HIS A 97 3.42 -2.88 10.81
CA HIS A 97 4.72 -3.15 11.39
C HIS A 97 5.39 -1.83 11.81
N GLN A 98 6.24 -1.89 12.82
CA GLN A 98 7.09 -0.77 13.26
C GLN A 98 8.54 -1.10 12.92
N LEU A 99 9.21 -0.20 12.18
CA LEU A 99 10.58 -0.39 11.69
C LEU A 99 11.34 0.93 11.84
N ASP A 100 12.31 1.02 12.74
CA ASP A 100 13.23 2.17 12.88
C ASP A 100 12.53 3.55 12.83
N GLY A 101 11.47 3.70 13.63
CA GLY A 101 10.68 4.93 13.72
C GLY A 101 9.71 5.13 12.56
N VAL A 102 9.43 4.09 11.77
CA VAL A 102 8.49 4.11 10.64
C VAL A 102 7.34 3.14 10.93
N THR A 103 6.12 3.63 10.78
CA THR A 103 4.91 2.79 10.74
C THR A 103 4.69 2.35 9.30
N VAL A 104 4.67 1.05 9.05
CA VAL A 104 4.51 0.47 7.70
C VAL A 104 3.34 -0.49 7.70
N SER A 105 2.42 -0.36 6.74
CA SER A 105 1.40 -1.37 6.50
C SER A 105 1.65 -2.12 5.19
N VAL A 106 1.31 -3.41 5.18
CA VAL A 106 1.44 -4.30 4.02
C VAL A 106 0.11 -5.02 3.80
N ALA A 107 -0.37 -5.00 2.56
CA ALA A 107 -1.58 -5.72 2.18
C ALA A 107 -1.40 -6.46 0.87
N ARG A 108 -2.08 -7.61 0.73
CA ARG A 108 -2.18 -8.29 -0.56
C ARG A 108 -3.15 -7.55 -1.46
N THR A 109 -2.71 -7.26 -2.68
CA THR A 109 -3.63 -6.81 -3.72
C THR A 109 -4.52 -8.00 -4.09
N PRO A 110 -5.85 -7.84 -4.14
CA PRO A 110 -6.69 -8.89 -4.67
C PRO A 110 -6.24 -9.16 -6.10
N CYS A 111 -5.78 -10.39 -6.36
CA CYS A 111 -5.44 -10.83 -7.70
C CYS A 111 -6.64 -10.52 -8.59
N SER A 112 -6.49 -9.61 -9.55
CA SER A 112 -7.51 -9.43 -10.57
C SER A 112 -7.70 -10.80 -11.19
N ARG A 113 -8.87 -11.41 -10.96
CA ARG A 113 -9.18 -12.68 -11.64
C ARG A 113 -9.06 -12.35 -13.11
N SER A 114 -8.00 -12.85 -13.75
CA SER A 114 -7.90 -12.85 -15.19
C SER A 114 -9.12 -13.64 -15.66
N THR A 115 -10.15 -12.93 -16.12
CA THR A 115 -11.28 -13.54 -16.79
C THR A 115 -10.77 -14.00 -18.15
N SER A 116 -10.08 -15.13 -18.18
CA SER A 116 -9.86 -15.91 -19.39
C SER A 116 -11.19 -16.58 -19.76
N GLY A 117 -12.18 -15.75 -20.12
CA GLY A 117 -13.35 -16.24 -20.83
C GLY A 117 -12.90 -16.77 -22.20
N PRO A 118 -13.34 -17.96 -22.62
CA PRO A 118 -13.06 -18.44 -23.97
C PRO A 118 -13.63 -17.44 -24.97
N ARG A 119 -12.79 -16.97 -25.91
CA ARG A 119 -13.24 -16.17 -27.05
C ARG A 119 -14.35 -16.95 -27.78
N PRO A 120 -15.57 -16.42 -27.94
CA PRO A 120 -16.59 -17.10 -28.71
C PRO A 120 -16.21 -17.13 -30.19
N GLY A 121 -15.97 -18.35 -30.68
CA GLY A 121 -16.30 -18.85 -32.01
C GLY A 121 -15.86 -18.05 -33.24
N ALA A 122 -14.72 -18.43 -33.84
CA ALA A 122 -14.58 -18.39 -35.29
C ALA A 122 -15.04 -19.73 -35.87
N ALA A 123 -16.36 -19.92 -35.92
CA ALA A 123 -16.97 -20.95 -36.75
C ALA A 123 -17.31 -20.35 -38.12
N ARG A 124 -17.05 -21.14 -39.17
CA ARG A 124 -17.31 -20.98 -40.63
C ARG A 124 -16.00 -20.76 -41.39
N THR A 125 -15.65 -21.58 -42.38
CA THR A 125 -16.52 -22.07 -43.47
C THR A 125 -16.04 -23.42 -43.99
N ARG A 126 -16.95 -24.38 -44.16
CA ARG A 126 -16.85 -25.42 -45.20
C ARG A 126 -17.66 -24.94 -46.40
N ARG A 127 -17.05 -24.89 -47.58
CA ARG A 127 -17.58 -25.35 -48.87
C ARG A 127 -16.48 -25.31 -49.91
#